data_AF-A0A843FSZ7-F1
#
_entry.id   AF-A0A843FSZ7-F1
#
_cell.length_a   1.000
_cell.length_b   1.000
_cell.length_c   1.000
_cell.angle_alpha   90.00
_cell.angle_beta   90.00
_cell.angle_gamma   90.00
#
_symmetry.space_group_name_H-M   'P 1'
#
loop_
_entity.id
_entity.type
_entity.pdbx_description
1 polymer ?
#
loop_
_entity_poly.entity_id
_entity_poly.type
_entity_poly.pdbx_seq_one_letter_code
_entity_poly.pdbx_strand_id
1 'polypeptide(L)'
;MKDNIDVTNITSDDIHEAFCCYEHDNGAKLMEHSYVNNWYVKEYENKLANECFGNRFVWVGDYADSDLFSLAHDFIETKTINIAEEQGYYIVANHFENDYGDIKKYDDFKSVTDYDVLVSTTYEYIINFTKKMFIRIPKRGECLTIHPLPLLCADGNGRGGGDYYGSNMELIGSWAYDKIGVANEIPDDITDELVVTFQEYCDNGNDYQIVKRTI
;
A
#
# COMPACT_ATOMS: atom_id res chain seq x y z
N MET A 1 -16.02 -1.63 12.08
CA MET A 1 -16.92 -2.08 11.00
C MET A 1 -16.38 -1.44 9.72
N LYS A 2 -16.15 -2.22 8.66
CA LYS A 2 -15.94 -1.68 7.32
C LYS A 2 -17.22 -0.92 6.99
N ASP A 3 -17.16 0.38 6.70
CA ASP A 3 -18.32 1.03 6.10
C ASP A 3 -18.61 0.27 4.80
N ASN A 4 -19.86 -0.14 4.60
CA ASN A 4 -20.27 -1.01 3.51
C ASN A 4 -20.19 -0.24 2.17
N ILE A 5 -18.97 -0.01 1.68
CA ILE A 5 -18.75 0.21 0.26
C ILE A 5 -19.06 -1.14 -0.39
N ASP A 6 -20.09 -1.15 -1.23
CA ASP A 6 -20.43 -2.33 -2.01
C ASP A 6 -19.42 -2.47 -3.14
N VAL A 7 -18.30 -3.10 -2.80
CA VAL A 7 -17.19 -3.38 -3.72
C VAL A 7 -17.61 -4.24 -4.91
N THR A 8 -18.78 -4.89 -4.86
CA THR A 8 -19.31 -5.70 -5.97
C THR A 8 -19.76 -4.89 -7.19
N ASN A 9 -19.88 -3.56 -7.06
CA ASN A 9 -20.20 -2.65 -8.17
C ASN A 9 -19.00 -1.86 -8.70
N ILE A 10 -17.79 -2.10 -8.19
CA ILE A 10 -16.58 -1.46 -8.73
C ILE A 10 -16.25 -2.13 -10.07
N THR A 11 -15.96 -1.32 -11.08
CA THR A 11 -15.56 -1.74 -12.42
C THR A 11 -14.21 -1.13 -12.79
N SER A 12 -13.62 -1.58 -13.90
CA SER A 12 -12.37 -0.99 -14.42
C SER A 12 -12.48 0.51 -14.70
N ASP A 13 -13.68 1.01 -15.02
CA ASP A 13 -13.93 2.42 -15.29
C ASP A 13 -13.88 3.29 -14.02
N ASP A 14 -14.03 2.69 -12.85
CA ASP A 14 -13.92 3.37 -11.56
C ASP A 14 -12.46 3.49 -11.09
N ILE A 15 -11.52 2.78 -11.74
CA ILE A 15 -10.10 2.77 -11.41
C ILE A 15 -9.43 3.96 -12.10
N HIS A 16 -8.92 4.89 -11.32
CA HIS A 16 -8.21 6.04 -11.85
C HIS A 16 -6.77 5.69 -12.23
N GLU A 17 -6.10 4.90 -11.39
CA GLU A 17 -4.70 4.53 -11.58
C GLU A 17 -4.38 3.23 -10.84
N ALA A 18 -3.50 2.42 -11.43
CA ALA A 18 -2.95 1.20 -10.82
C ALA A 18 -1.53 0.90 -11.31
N PHE A 19 -0.66 0.40 -10.42
CA PHE A 19 0.73 0.06 -10.72
C PHE A 19 1.09 -1.36 -10.30
N CYS A 20 1.96 -1.98 -11.09
CA CYS A 20 2.50 -3.29 -10.79
C CYS A 20 3.72 -3.20 -9.87
N CYS A 21 3.75 -4.01 -8.80
CA CYS A 21 4.89 -4.08 -7.88
C CYS A 21 6.18 -4.58 -8.57
N TYR A 22 6.09 -5.38 -9.63
CA TYR A 22 7.26 -5.91 -10.33
C TYR A 22 7.96 -4.89 -11.23
N GLU A 23 7.24 -3.87 -11.70
CA GLU A 23 7.88 -2.68 -12.31
C GLU A 23 8.79 -1.97 -11.30
N HIS A 24 8.59 -2.29 -10.02
CA HIS A 24 9.33 -1.79 -8.88
C HIS A 24 10.13 -2.89 -8.17
N ASP A 25 10.63 -3.94 -8.85
CA ASP A 25 11.50 -5.01 -8.26
C ASP A 25 11.03 -5.51 -6.87
N ASN A 26 9.71 -5.52 -6.65
CA ASN A 26 9.08 -5.89 -5.40
C ASN A 26 8.29 -7.17 -5.57
N GLY A 27 8.19 -7.94 -4.48
CA GLY A 27 7.32 -9.08 -4.40
C GLY A 27 5.84 -8.68 -4.32
N ALA A 28 4.98 -9.57 -4.83
CA ALA A 28 3.53 -9.37 -4.89
C ALA A 28 2.83 -9.51 -3.54
N LYS A 29 3.46 -10.16 -2.56
CA LYS A 29 2.80 -10.42 -1.28
C LYS A 29 2.82 -9.17 -0.41
N LEU A 30 1.78 -9.00 0.41
CA LEU A 30 1.60 -7.84 1.28
C LEU A 30 2.89 -7.50 2.05
N MET A 31 3.50 -8.48 2.70
CA MET A 31 4.71 -8.26 3.51
C MET A 31 6.02 -8.15 2.72
N GLU A 32 6.03 -8.32 1.39
CA GLU A 32 7.26 -8.20 0.59
C GLU A 32 7.64 -6.73 0.31
N HIS A 33 6.67 -5.81 0.37
CA HIS A 33 6.87 -4.39 0.09
C HIS A 33 6.47 -3.44 1.24
N SER A 34 5.89 -3.95 2.32
CA SER A 34 5.27 -3.15 3.40
C SER A 34 6.24 -2.46 4.38
N TYR A 35 7.42 -2.04 3.94
CA TYR A 35 8.45 -1.48 4.82
C TYR A 35 8.66 0.02 4.60
N VAL A 36 9.03 0.73 5.67
CA VAL A 36 9.49 2.12 5.58
C VAL A 36 10.69 2.20 4.64
N ASN A 37 10.70 3.21 3.76
CA ASN A 37 11.67 3.41 2.68
C ASN A 37 11.60 2.36 1.54
N ASN A 38 10.56 1.51 1.50
CA ASN A 38 10.27 0.79 0.27
C ASN A 38 9.81 1.78 -0.81
N TRP A 39 10.50 1.77 -1.95
CA TRP A 39 10.24 2.68 -3.06
C TRP A 39 8.83 2.57 -3.66
N TYR A 40 8.28 1.35 -3.74
CA TYR A 40 6.90 1.14 -4.20
C TYR A 40 5.91 1.85 -3.26
N VAL A 41 6.13 1.75 -1.94
CA VAL A 41 5.32 2.50 -0.96
C VAL A 41 5.53 4.00 -1.09
N LYS A 42 6.76 4.46 -1.33
CA LYS A 42 7.06 5.89 -1.52
C LYS A 42 6.42 6.50 -2.76
N GLU A 43 6.29 5.75 -3.84
CA GLU A 43 5.57 6.22 -5.02
C GLU A 43 4.11 6.54 -4.70
N TYR A 44 3.43 5.66 -3.97
CA TYR A 44 2.06 5.92 -3.52
C TYR A 44 1.97 7.05 -2.51
N GLU A 45 2.93 7.20 -1.60
CA GLU A 45 2.97 8.38 -0.75
C GLU A 45 3.02 9.67 -1.56
N ASN A 46 3.90 9.76 -2.56
CA ASN A 46 4.01 10.95 -3.40
C ASN A 46 2.71 11.23 -4.17
N LYS A 47 2.03 10.20 -4.67
CA LYS A 47 0.72 10.35 -5.31
C LYS A 47 -0.35 10.80 -4.34
N LEU A 48 -0.44 10.14 -3.19
CA LEU A 48 -1.38 10.47 -2.12
C LEU A 48 -1.15 11.86 -1.52
N ALA A 49 0.02 12.46 -1.71
CA ALA A 49 0.30 13.83 -1.30
C ALA A 49 -0.01 14.87 -2.39
N ASN A 50 0.28 14.57 -3.66
CA ASN A 50 0.36 15.58 -4.71
C ASN A 50 -0.72 15.47 -5.79
N GLU A 51 -1.20 14.25 -6.06
CA GLU A 51 -2.09 13.96 -7.19
C GLU A 51 -3.48 13.52 -6.72
N CYS A 52 -3.55 12.76 -5.63
CA CYS A 52 -4.76 12.08 -5.19
C CYS A 52 -5.05 12.22 -3.69
N PHE A 53 -4.60 13.33 -3.10
CA PHE A 53 -4.84 13.66 -1.69
C PHE A 53 -6.34 13.72 -1.38
N GLY A 54 -6.82 12.76 -0.58
CA GLY A 54 -8.23 12.64 -0.21
C GLY A 54 -9.08 11.79 -1.17
N ASN A 55 -8.46 11.09 -2.12
CA ASN A 55 -9.15 10.12 -2.97
C ASN A 55 -9.33 8.78 -2.26
N ARG A 56 -10.25 7.95 -2.79
CA ARG A 56 -10.43 6.59 -2.29
C ARG A 56 -9.21 5.75 -2.63
N PHE A 57 -8.71 5.01 -1.65
CA PHE A 57 -7.49 4.23 -1.82
C PHE A 57 -7.68 2.80 -1.31
N VAL A 58 -7.17 1.84 -2.06
CA VAL A 58 -7.14 0.44 -1.65
C VAL A 58 -5.85 -0.23 -2.11
N TRP A 59 -5.31 -1.07 -1.24
CA TRP A 59 -4.07 -1.80 -1.46
C TRP A 59 -4.38 -3.27 -1.76
N VAL A 60 -4.26 -3.67 -3.01
CA VAL A 60 -4.75 -4.95 -3.53
C VAL A 60 -3.57 -5.81 -3.99
N GLY A 61 -3.67 -7.12 -3.86
CA GLY A 61 -2.69 -8.08 -4.37
C GLY A 61 -3.29 -9.46 -4.55
N ASP A 62 -2.45 -10.47 -4.74
CA ASP A 62 -2.89 -11.88 -4.80
C ASP A 62 -3.58 -12.38 -3.51
N TYR A 63 -3.49 -11.61 -2.43
CA TYR A 63 -4.17 -11.78 -1.14
C TYR A 63 -5.53 -11.08 -1.06
N ALA A 64 -6.03 -10.50 -2.16
CA ALA A 64 -7.27 -9.74 -2.15
C ALA A 64 -8.48 -10.60 -1.77
N ASP A 65 -9.39 -10.06 -0.96
CA ASP A 65 -10.66 -10.70 -0.61
C ASP A 65 -11.72 -10.51 -1.69
N SER A 66 -11.64 -9.41 -2.45
CA SER A 66 -12.54 -9.11 -3.55
C SER A 66 -11.94 -9.43 -4.93
N ASP A 67 -12.78 -9.48 -5.96
CA ASP A 67 -12.35 -9.64 -7.35
C ASP A 67 -11.66 -8.38 -7.93
N LEU A 68 -11.39 -7.36 -7.10
CA LEU A 68 -10.67 -6.15 -7.52
C LEU A 68 -9.29 -6.43 -8.07
N PHE A 69 -8.63 -7.48 -7.61
CA PHE A 69 -7.36 -7.88 -8.17
C PHE A 69 -7.47 -8.16 -9.67
N SER A 70 -8.51 -8.89 -10.08
CA SER A 70 -8.81 -9.14 -11.50
C SER A 70 -9.25 -7.88 -12.25
N LEU A 71 -9.99 -6.97 -11.62
CA LEU A 71 -10.38 -5.70 -12.26
C LEU A 71 -9.17 -4.78 -12.50
N ALA A 72 -8.25 -4.70 -11.53
CA ALA A 72 -7.03 -3.93 -11.67
C ALA A 72 -6.09 -4.52 -12.74
N HIS A 73 -6.08 -5.84 -12.88
CA HIS A 73 -5.41 -6.53 -13.99
C HIS A 73 -5.93 -6.07 -15.35
N ASP A 74 -7.24 -6.18 -15.55
CA ASP A 74 -7.87 -5.82 -16.81
C ASP A 74 -7.65 -4.33 -17.15
N PHE A 75 -7.67 -3.45 -16.14
CA PHE A 75 -7.35 -2.03 -16.32
C PHE A 75 -5.91 -1.81 -16.82
N ILE A 76 -4.93 -2.46 -16.19
CA ILE A 76 -3.51 -2.31 -16.55
C ILE A 76 -3.22 -2.90 -17.93
N GLU A 77 -3.78 -4.07 -18.26
CA GLU A 77 -3.60 -4.72 -19.57
C GLU A 77 -4.23 -3.89 -20.69
N THR A 78 -5.43 -3.34 -20.47
CA THR A 78 -6.18 -2.64 -21.53
C THR A 78 -5.78 -1.18 -21.67
N LYS A 79 -5.17 -0.56 -20.64
CA LYS A 79 -4.84 0.88 -20.56
C LYS A 79 -6.00 1.79 -20.96
N THR A 80 -7.24 1.32 -20.78
CA THR A 80 -8.41 2.09 -21.18
C THR A 80 -8.70 3.11 -20.09
N ILE A 81 -8.07 4.28 -20.19
CA ILE A 81 -8.36 5.41 -19.30
C ILE A 81 -9.73 5.97 -19.69
N ASN A 82 -10.79 5.44 -19.09
CA ASN A 82 -12.07 6.15 -19.06
C ASN A 82 -12.01 7.14 -17.90
N ILE A 83 -11.90 8.42 -18.22
CA ILE A 83 -11.95 9.50 -17.24
C ILE A 83 -13.38 9.55 -16.70
N ALA A 84 -13.67 8.76 -15.67
CA ALA A 84 -14.86 8.94 -14.86
C ALA A 84 -14.71 10.26 -14.10
N GLU A 85 -15.45 11.29 -14.54
CA GLU A 85 -15.53 12.56 -13.81
C GLU A 85 -16.19 12.32 -12.45
N GLU A 86 -15.53 12.84 -11.40
CA GLU A 86 -15.78 12.72 -9.95
C GLU A 86 -15.26 11.47 -9.20
N GLN A 87 -14.00 11.56 -8.73
CA GLN A 87 -13.43 10.82 -7.57
C GLN A 87 -13.51 9.29 -7.58
N GLY A 88 -13.02 8.63 -8.64
CA GLY A 88 -12.77 7.18 -8.68
C GLY A 88 -11.75 6.67 -7.65
N TYR A 89 -11.48 5.36 -7.68
CA TYR A 89 -10.53 4.68 -6.78
C TYR A 89 -9.09 4.75 -7.32
N TYR A 90 -8.14 5.01 -6.43
CA TYR A 90 -6.73 4.73 -6.65
C TYR A 90 -6.42 3.35 -6.07
N ILE A 91 -5.94 2.45 -6.92
CA ILE A 91 -5.71 1.06 -6.55
C ILE A 91 -4.23 0.74 -6.64
N VAL A 92 -3.69 0.13 -5.61
CA VAL A 92 -2.37 -0.52 -5.69
C VAL A 92 -2.59 -1.97 -6.09
N ALA A 93 -1.99 -2.44 -7.18
CA ALA A 93 -2.19 -3.81 -7.66
C ALA A 93 -0.87 -4.60 -7.60
N ASN A 94 -0.73 -5.41 -6.56
CA ASN A 94 0.43 -6.27 -6.35
C ASN A 94 0.25 -7.61 -7.06
N HIS A 95 0.48 -7.66 -8.38
CA HIS A 95 0.97 -8.83 -9.13
C HIS A 95 0.61 -8.74 -10.61
N PHE A 96 1.60 -8.85 -11.52
CA PHE A 96 1.45 -9.53 -12.81
C PHE A 96 2.72 -10.34 -13.13
N GLU A 97 2.57 -11.65 -13.35
CA GLU A 97 3.58 -12.41 -14.10
C GLU A 97 3.63 -11.85 -15.52
N ASN A 98 4.50 -10.88 -15.76
CA ASN A 98 4.96 -10.67 -17.11
C ASN A 98 5.95 -11.80 -17.42
N ASP A 99 5.56 -12.70 -18.31
CA ASP A 99 6.45 -13.65 -19.00
C ASP A 99 7.39 -12.93 -20.00
N TYR A 100 7.80 -11.69 -19.67
CA TYR A 100 8.73 -10.89 -20.44
C TYR A 100 10.14 -11.13 -19.92
N GLY A 101 10.86 -11.94 -20.70
CA GLY A 101 12.31 -11.96 -20.69
C GLY A 101 12.89 -10.54 -20.74
N ASP A 102 14.02 -10.38 -20.05
CA ASP A 102 14.87 -9.20 -20.03
C ASP A 102 14.24 -7.93 -19.46
N ILE A 103 13.80 -8.00 -18.19
CA ILE A 103 13.70 -6.80 -17.35
C ILE A 103 15.10 -6.21 -17.21
N LYS A 104 15.24 -4.94 -17.60
CA LYS A 104 16.45 -4.15 -17.39
C LYS A 104 16.85 -4.22 -15.92
N LYS A 105 17.99 -4.84 -15.65
CA LYS A 105 18.62 -4.83 -14.32
C LYS A 105 18.79 -3.38 -13.85
N TYR A 106 18.75 -3.21 -12.54
CA TYR A 106 18.98 -2.00 -11.70
C TYR A 106 20.02 -0.97 -12.20
N ASP A 107 20.92 -1.34 -13.13
CA ASP A 107 21.91 -0.45 -13.73
C ASP A 107 21.34 0.58 -14.74
N ASP A 108 20.05 0.52 -15.09
CA ASP A 108 19.45 1.37 -16.14
C ASP A 108 18.62 2.57 -15.62
N PHE A 109 18.60 2.85 -14.31
CA PHE A 109 18.03 4.10 -13.81
C PHE A 109 18.84 5.30 -14.33
N LYS A 110 18.21 6.06 -15.24
CA LYS A 110 18.76 7.29 -15.80
C LYS A 110 18.85 8.35 -14.70
N SER A 111 20.07 8.54 -14.21
CA SER A 111 20.54 9.61 -13.35
C SER A 111 20.04 9.62 -11.90
N VAL A 112 21.03 9.70 -11.00
CA VAL A 112 20.96 9.81 -9.53
C VAL A 112 20.04 10.95 -9.04
N THR A 113 19.67 11.91 -9.89
CA THR A 113 19.00 13.15 -9.51
C THR A 113 17.49 13.01 -9.25
N ASP A 114 16.76 12.21 -10.02
CA ASP A 114 15.32 12.01 -9.78
C ASP A 114 15.08 11.06 -8.60
N TYR A 115 16.03 10.14 -8.38
CA TYR A 115 16.08 9.23 -7.24
C TYR A 115 16.30 9.97 -5.91
N ASP A 116 17.28 10.87 -5.85
CA ASP A 116 17.55 11.65 -4.63
C ASP A 116 16.36 12.56 -4.27
N VAL A 117 15.61 13.05 -5.25
CA VAL A 117 14.40 13.88 -5.03
C VAL A 117 13.21 13.05 -4.52
N LEU A 118 12.95 11.89 -5.13
CA LEU A 118 11.87 10.97 -4.69
C LEU A 118 12.12 10.43 -3.28
N VAL A 119 13.36 10.07 -2.95
CA VAL A 119 13.72 9.48 -1.65
C VAL A 119 13.94 10.56 -0.57
N SER A 120 14.21 11.81 -0.95
CA SER A 120 14.31 12.93 0.02
C SER A 120 12.95 13.48 0.45
N THR A 121 11.90 13.25 -0.34
CA THR A 121 10.54 13.62 0.05
C THR A 121 10.07 12.69 1.15
N THR A 122 9.78 13.27 2.31
CA THR A 122 9.32 12.54 3.49
C THR A 122 8.00 13.13 3.95
N TYR A 123 7.13 12.24 4.40
CA TYR A 123 5.83 12.56 4.97
C TYR A 123 5.79 12.10 6.42
N GLU A 124 5.17 12.88 7.29
CA GLU A 124 5.03 12.56 8.71
C GLU A 124 3.76 11.79 9.03
N TYR A 125 2.69 11.98 8.24
CA TYR A 125 1.36 11.47 8.57
C TYR A 125 0.70 10.77 7.39
N ILE A 126 -0.02 9.67 7.68
CA ILE A 126 -1.08 9.16 6.82
C ILE A 126 -2.40 9.65 7.43
N ILE A 127 -3.25 10.22 6.59
CA ILE A 127 -4.51 10.86 6.98
C ILE A 127 -5.67 10.04 6.39
N ASN A 128 -6.64 9.72 7.23
CA ASN A 128 -7.91 9.14 6.83
C ASN A 128 -9.02 10.19 6.98
N PHE A 129 -9.45 10.76 5.86
CA PHE A 129 -10.50 11.78 5.81
C PHE A 129 -11.89 11.21 6.08
N THR A 130 -12.10 9.93 5.78
CA THR A 130 -13.40 9.28 6.01
C THR A 130 -13.66 9.11 7.50
N LYS A 131 -12.63 8.68 8.24
CA LYS A 131 -12.70 8.44 9.68
C LYS A 131 -12.24 9.64 10.52
N LYS A 132 -11.80 10.72 9.89
CA LYS A 132 -11.28 11.94 10.52
C LYS A 132 -10.15 11.70 11.53
N MET A 133 -9.25 10.80 11.17
CA MET A 133 -8.11 10.40 12.00
C MET A 133 -6.83 10.38 11.19
N PHE A 134 -5.70 10.33 11.89
CA PHE A 134 -4.38 10.22 11.28
C PHE A 134 -3.51 9.23 12.06
N ILE A 135 -2.40 8.85 11.44
CA ILE A 135 -1.34 8.07 12.06
C ILE A 135 0.00 8.68 11.68
N ARG A 136 0.96 8.67 12.62
CA ARG A 136 2.35 9.01 12.36
C ARG A 136 3.06 7.90 11.59
N ILE A 137 3.74 8.26 10.50
CA ILE A 137 4.62 7.34 9.79
C ILE A 137 5.82 7.03 10.69
N PRO A 138 6.08 5.74 11.03
CA PRO A 138 7.19 5.40 11.89
C PRO A 138 8.51 5.69 11.19
N LYS A 139 9.46 6.25 11.95
CA LYS A 139 10.83 6.41 11.47
C LYS A 139 11.50 5.04 11.43
N ARG A 140 12.37 4.83 10.44
CA ARG A 140 13.19 3.63 10.35
C ARG A 140 13.97 3.42 11.66
N GLY A 141 13.71 2.29 12.32
CA GLY A 141 14.45 1.82 13.48
C GLY A 141 15.60 0.90 13.12
N GLU A 142 16.21 0.29 14.15
CA GLU A 142 17.28 -0.72 14.00
C GLU A 142 16.76 -2.02 13.37
N CYS A 143 15.49 -2.33 13.59
CA CYS A 143 14.80 -3.45 12.95
C CYS A 143 14.01 -2.99 11.72
N LEU A 144 13.62 -3.96 10.88
CA LEU A 144 12.70 -3.72 9.78
C LEU A 144 11.43 -3.06 10.31
N THR A 145 11.20 -1.82 9.88
CA THR A 145 10.08 -1.00 10.33
C THR A 145 8.98 -1.09 9.28
N ILE A 146 7.80 -1.57 9.69
CA ILE A 146 6.67 -1.75 8.78
C ILE A 146 6.00 -0.40 8.53
N HIS A 147 5.73 -0.11 7.27
CA HIS A 147 4.97 1.05 6.87
C HIS A 147 3.48 0.76 7.06
N PRO A 148 2.69 1.62 7.75
CA PRO A 148 1.28 1.32 8.02
C PRO A 148 0.38 1.35 6.79
N LEU A 149 0.72 2.15 5.77
CA LEU A 149 -0.16 2.40 4.60
C LEU A 149 -0.59 1.10 3.89
N PRO A 150 0.31 0.19 3.48
CA PRO A 150 -0.10 -1.05 2.82
C PRO A 150 -1.03 -1.91 3.68
N LEU A 151 -0.74 -2.06 4.98
CA LEU A 151 -1.52 -2.91 5.88
C LEU A 151 -2.89 -2.31 6.18
N LEU A 152 -2.95 -1.03 6.55
CA LEU A 152 -4.23 -0.39 6.88
C LEU A 152 -5.18 -0.36 5.68
N CYS A 153 -4.65 -0.19 4.48
CA CYS A 153 -5.42 -0.07 3.25
C CYS A 153 -5.58 -1.39 2.48
N ALA A 154 -5.06 -2.52 2.99
CA ALA A 154 -5.09 -3.81 2.32
C ALA A 154 -6.53 -4.32 2.10
N ASP A 155 -6.86 -4.76 0.89
CA ASP A 155 -8.10 -5.51 0.64
C ASP A 155 -7.93 -7.00 0.98
N GLY A 156 -7.50 -7.32 2.19
CA GLY A 156 -7.39 -8.71 2.62
C GLY A 156 -6.08 -9.04 3.31
N ASN A 157 -6.13 -10.14 4.05
CA ASN A 157 -5.02 -10.79 4.75
C ASN A 157 -5.48 -12.20 5.13
N GLY A 158 -4.58 -13.17 5.12
CA GLY A 158 -4.87 -14.56 5.49
C GLY A 158 -5.01 -15.51 4.29
N ARG A 159 -4.45 -15.15 3.12
CA ARG A 159 -4.51 -15.95 1.88
C ARG A 159 -3.22 -16.72 1.58
N GLY A 160 -2.15 -16.57 2.37
CA GLY A 160 -0.94 -17.35 2.15
C GLY A 160 0.32 -16.90 2.92
N GLY A 161 1.49 -17.31 2.40
CA GLY A 161 2.76 -17.18 3.12
C GLY A 161 3.35 -15.77 3.24
N GLY A 162 2.64 -14.72 2.78
CA GLY A 162 3.10 -13.33 2.87
C GLY A 162 2.11 -12.38 3.56
N ASP A 163 1.14 -12.96 4.27
CA ASP A 163 0.24 -12.26 5.17
C ASP A 163 0.99 -11.71 6.38
N TYR A 164 0.44 -10.68 7.00
CA TYR A 164 0.93 -10.15 8.26
C TYR A 164 0.27 -10.86 9.44
N TYR A 165 1.08 -11.27 10.42
CA TYR A 165 0.63 -11.98 11.63
C TYR A 165 1.07 -11.32 12.94
N GLY A 166 1.60 -10.09 12.88
CA GLY A 166 2.15 -9.38 14.03
C GLY A 166 1.13 -8.61 14.88
N SER A 167 1.64 -7.68 15.68
CA SER A 167 0.81 -6.78 16.52
C SER A 167 -0.13 -5.93 15.66
N ASN A 168 -1.36 -5.67 16.14
CA ASN A 168 -2.40 -4.92 15.43
C ASN A 168 -2.92 -5.55 14.12
N MET A 169 -2.78 -6.87 13.94
CA MET A 169 -3.30 -7.60 12.78
C MET A 169 -4.81 -7.38 12.55
N GLU A 170 -5.59 -7.13 13.60
CA GLU A 170 -7.02 -6.82 13.51
C GLU A 170 -7.35 -5.51 12.76
N LEU A 171 -6.36 -4.65 12.52
CA LEU A 171 -6.51 -3.38 11.82
C LEU A 171 -6.18 -3.46 10.33
N ILE A 172 -5.73 -4.61 9.83
CA ILE A 172 -5.43 -4.78 8.41
C ILE A 172 -6.70 -4.59 7.60
N GLY A 173 -6.61 -3.77 6.56
CA GLY A 173 -7.74 -3.41 5.70
C GLY A 173 -8.82 -2.58 6.39
N SER A 174 -8.57 -2.09 7.61
CA SER A 174 -9.56 -1.26 8.33
C SER A 174 -9.78 0.10 7.67
N TRP A 175 -8.84 0.53 6.81
CA TRP A 175 -8.86 1.77 6.02
C TRP A 175 -8.97 1.50 4.51
N ALA A 176 -9.13 0.25 4.08
CA ALA A 176 -9.38 -0.06 2.68
C ALA A 176 -10.61 0.71 2.18
N TYR A 177 -10.51 1.32 1.00
CA TYR A 177 -11.54 2.11 0.31
C TYR A 177 -11.87 3.47 0.92
N ASP A 178 -11.24 3.83 2.03
CA ASP A 178 -11.40 5.16 2.62
C ASP A 178 -10.72 6.23 1.76
N LYS A 179 -11.12 7.47 2.02
CA LYS A 179 -10.43 8.66 1.50
C LYS A 179 -9.12 8.86 2.25
N ILE A 180 -7.98 8.66 1.59
CA ILE A 180 -6.64 8.68 2.19
C ILE A 180 -5.79 9.80 1.59
N GLY A 181 -4.87 10.33 2.38
CA GLY A 181 -3.78 11.18 1.93
C GLY A 181 -2.54 11.01 2.81
N VAL A 182 -1.42 11.57 2.40
CA VAL A 182 -0.23 11.70 3.27
C VAL A 182 0.27 13.14 3.28
N ALA A 183 0.76 13.62 4.41
CA ALA A 183 1.18 15.01 4.57
C ALA A 183 2.21 15.20 5.69
N ASN A 184 2.79 16.40 5.76
CA ASN A 184 3.63 16.88 6.86
C ASN A 184 2.88 17.75 7.88
N GLU A 185 1.63 18.08 7.58
CA GLU A 185 0.75 18.84 8.45
C GLU A 185 -0.63 18.15 8.47
N ILE A 186 -1.29 18.18 9.63
CA ILE A 186 -2.61 17.58 9.81
C ILE A 186 -3.65 18.68 9.57
N PRO A 187 -4.67 18.46 8.70
CA PRO A 187 -5.76 19.40 8.51
C PRO A 187 -6.56 19.64 9.80
N ASP A 188 -7.03 20.88 10.00
CA ASP A 188 -7.68 21.32 11.25
C ASP A 188 -8.90 20.48 11.68
N ASP A 189 -9.60 19.85 10.73
CA ASP A 189 -10.79 19.03 10.99
C ASP A 189 -10.49 17.55 11.29
N ILE A 190 -9.21 17.16 11.26
CA ILE A 190 -8.70 15.84 11.60
C ILE A 190 -8.05 15.91 12.99
N THR A 191 -8.60 15.17 13.95
CA THR A 191 -8.23 15.36 15.38
C THR A 191 -7.79 14.10 16.10
N ASP A 192 -8.21 12.92 15.63
CA ASP A 192 -7.94 11.65 16.31
C ASP A 192 -6.63 11.02 15.80
N GLU A 193 -5.72 10.69 16.70
CA GLU A 193 -4.53 9.89 16.39
C GLU A 193 -4.83 8.41 16.60
N LEU A 194 -4.70 7.60 15.54
CA LEU A 194 -4.65 6.14 15.64
C LEU A 194 -3.21 5.72 15.96
N VAL A 195 -2.96 5.34 17.22
CA VAL A 195 -1.66 4.85 17.68
C VAL A 195 -1.58 3.35 17.47
N VAL A 196 -0.71 2.91 16.57
CA VAL A 196 -0.49 1.47 16.26
C VAL A 196 0.99 1.16 16.17
N THR A 197 1.32 -0.12 16.28
CA THR A 197 2.67 -0.62 16.09
C THR A 197 2.60 -1.93 15.32
N PHE A 198 2.81 -1.86 14.00
CA PHE A 198 2.98 -3.05 13.19
C PHE A 198 4.42 -3.58 13.35
N GLN A 199 4.52 -4.80 13.85
CA GLN A 199 5.77 -5.50 14.14
C GLN A 199 5.52 -7.01 14.12
N GLU A 200 6.24 -7.74 13.27
CA GLU A 200 6.26 -9.20 13.30
C GLU A 200 7.43 -9.73 14.15
N TYR A 201 8.64 -9.19 13.96
CA TYR A 201 9.84 -9.65 14.66
C TYR A 201 10.88 -8.51 14.81
N CYS A 202 11.40 -8.30 16.02
CA CYS A 202 12.62 -7.54 16.27
C CYS A 202 13.61 -8.47 16.96
N ASP A 203 14.68 -8.84 16.25
CA ASP A 203 15.70 -9.73 16.80
C ASP A 203 16.64 -8.93 17.71
N ASN A 204 16.37 -8.94 19.02
CA ASN A 204 17.29 -8.38 20.02
C ASN A 204 18.41 -9.39 20.39
N GLY A 205 18.65 -10.40 19.56
CA GLY A 205 19.76 -11.34 19.72
C GLY A 205 19.54 -12.43 20.77
N ASN A 206 18.30 -12.83 21.06
CA ASN A 206 18.02 -14.04 21.82
C ASN A 206 16.81 -14.81 21.25
N ASP A 207 17.14 -16.00 20.75
CA ASP A 207 16.29 -17.16 20.47
C ASP A 207 15.21 -17.06 19.38
N TYR A 208 15.63 -17.47 18.18
CA TYR A 208 14.78 -18.11 17.17
C TYR A 208 14.00 -19.29 17.76
N GLN A 209 12.76 -19.07 18.19
CA GLN A 209 11.74 -20.13 18.16
C GLN A 209 11.00 -19.99 16.84
N ILE A 210 11.58 -20.62 15.80
CA ILE A 210 10.85 -20.97 14.59
C ILE A 210 9.69 -21.86 15.04
N VAL A 211 8.50 -21.29 15.22
CA VAL A 211 7.30 -22.12 15.25
C VAL A 211 7.05 -22.53 13.81
N LYS A 212 7.75 -23.59 13.37
CA LYS A 212 7.31 -24.38 12.23
C LYS A 212 5.89 -24.84 12.56
N ARG A 213 4.88 -24.15 12.06
CA ARG A 213 3.53 -24.72 11.95
C ARG A 213 3.43 -25.32 10.56
N THR A 214 3.56 -26.65 10.55
CA THR A 214 3.19 -27.52 9.46
C THR A 214 1.75 -27.24 9.04
N ILE A 215 1.54 -27.22 7.72
CA ILE A 215 0.23 -27.20 7.04
C ILE A 215 -0.61 -28.40 7.51
#